data_AF-A0A4Q2Z0T3-F1
#
_entry.id   AF-A0A4Q2Z0T3-F1
#
_cell.length_a   1.000
_cell.length_b   1.000
_cell.length_c   1.000
_cell.angle_alpha   90.00
_cell.angle_beta   90.00
_cell.angle_gamma   90.00
#
_symmetry.space_group_name_H-M   'P 1'
#
loop_
_entity.id
_entity.type
_entity.pdbx_description
1 polymer ?
#
loop_
_entity_poly.entity_id
_entity_poly.type
_entity_poly.pdbx_seq_one_letter_code
_entity_poly.pdbx_strand_id
1 'polypeptide(L)' 'MAEAQPYAGMTINERLYAAGLMDQFDAAARARDRDVMISILNGVAVGDAAGSVDAVLRDPTRYGY' A
#
# COMPACT_ATOMS: atom_id res chain seq x y z
N MET A 1 -1.17 16.31 -23.34
CA MET A 1 -0.15 15.24 -23.20
C MET A 1 -0.48 14.53 -21.90
N ALA A 2 -0.72 13.22 -21.94
CA ALA A 2 -1.20 12.46 -20.78
C ALA A 2 -0.17 12.56 -19.65
N GLU A 3 -0.61 13.06 -18.50
CA GLU A 3 0.18 13.04 -17.26
C GLU A 3 0.63 11.60 -17.02
N ALA A 4 1.95 11.39 -17.04
CA ALA A 4 2.53 10.11 -16.74
C ALA A 4 2.03 9.68 -15.36
N GLN A 5 1.18 8.66 -15.30
CA GLN A 5 0.82 8.05 -14.02
C GLN A 5 2.14 7.55 -13.41
N PRO A 6 2.68 8.18 -12.36
CA PRO A 6 4.05 7.95 -11.90
C PRO A 6 4.28 6.52 -11.40
N TYR A 7 3.21 5.72 -11.31
CA TYR A 7 3.16 4.38 -10.75
C TYR A 7 2.56 3.33 -11.70
N ALA A 8 2.28 3.68 -12.97
CA ALA A 8 1.75 2.72 -13.93
C ALA A 8 2.73 1.55 -14.16
N GLY A 9 2.24 0.32 -14.03
CA GLY A 9 3.05 -0.90 -14.17
C GLY A 9 3.82 -1.32 -12.92
N MET A 10 3.80 -0.53 -11.83
CA MET A 10 4.45 -0.88 -10.56
C MET A 10 3.51 -1.68 -9.64
N THR A 11 4.06 -2.66 -8.94
CA THR A 11 3.43 -3.34 -7.81
C THR A 11 3.27 -2.41 -6.61
N ILE A 12 2.40 -2.75 -5.66
CA ILE A 12 2.15 -1.92 -4.47
C ILE A 12 3.44 -1.66 -3.68
N ASN A 13 4.28 -2.68 -3.48
CA ASN A 13 5.56 -2.53 -2.78
C ASN A 13 6.51 -1.56 -3.48
N GLU A 14 6.61 -1.61 -4.81
CA GLU A 14 7.47 -0.70 -5.56
C GLU A 14 6.99 0.75 -5.44
N ARG A 15 5.68 0.97 -5.40
CA ARG A 15 5.09 2.30 -5.19
C ARG A 15 5.34 2.82 -3.78
N LEU A 16 5.17 1.97 -2.77
CA LEU A 16 5.48 2.29 -1.38
C LEU A 16 6.98 2.60 -1.20
N TYR A 17 7.85 1.85 -1.86
CA TYR A 17 9.28 2.09 -1.87
C TYR A 17 9.63 3.44 -2.51
N ALA A 18 9.11 3.70 -3.71
CA ALA A 18 9.34 4.95 -4.44
C ALA A 18 8.80 6.18 -3.69
N ALA A 19 7.73 6.01 -2.90
CA ALA A 19 7.16 7.06 -2.05
C ALA A 19 7.83 7.19 -0.68
N GLY A 20 8.73 6.27 -0.29
CA GLY A 20 9.32 6.23 1.05
C GLY A 20 8.31 5.92 2.17
N LEU A 21 7.19 5.27 1.83
CA LEU A 21 6.10 4.97 2.76
C LEU A 21 6.12 3.52 3.27
N MET A 22 7.15 2.74 2.91
CA MET A 22 7.23 1.32 3.25
C MET A 22 7.24 1.08 4.77
N ASP A 23 8.06 1.82 5.53
CA ASP A 23 8.10 1.74 6.99
C ASP A 23 6.79 2.17 7.67
N GLN A 24 6.12 3.21 7.14
CA GLN A 24 4.82 3.65 7.67
C GLN A 24 3.74 2.60 7.42
N PHE A 25 3.75 1.98 6.24
CA PHE A 25 2.81 0.92 5.92
C PHE A 25 3.05 -0.32 6.79
N ASP A 26 4.31 -0.69 7.04
CA ASP A 26 4.65 -1.81 7.92
C ASP A 26 4.22 -1.57 9.37
N ALA A 27 4.47 -0.37 9.90
CA ALA A 27 4.00 0.02 11.23
C ALA A 27 2.47 -0.04 11.34
N ALA A 28 1.75 0.46 10.33
CA ALA A 28 0.29 0.41 10.28
C ALA A 28 -0.25 -1.03 10.16
N ALA A 29 0.41 -1.88 9.35
CA ALA A 29 0.06 -3.30 9.21
C ALA A 29 0.23 -4.08 10.52
N ARG A 30 1.34 -3.86 11.23
CA ARG A 30 1.60 -4.46 12.55
C ARG A 30 0.61 -3.97 13.62
N ALA A 31 0.23 -2.70 13.56
CA ALA A 31 -0.81 -2.13 14.42
C ALA A 31 -2.23 -2.56 14.00
N ARG A 32 -2.39 -3.21 12.85
CA ARG A 32 -3.68 -3.54 12.20
C ARG A 32 -4.56 -2.31 11.97
N ASP A 33 -3.93 -1.16 11.72
CA ASP A 33 -4.63 0.10 11.49
C ASP A 33 -5.04 0.22 10.03
N ARG A 34 -6.22 -0.34 9.74
CA ARG A 34 -6.80 -0.40 8.40
C ARG A 34 -6.93 0.99 7.76
N ASP A 35 -7.31 2.00 8.53
CA ASP A 35 -7.59 3.35 8.00
C ASP A 35 -6.31 4.01 7.50
N VAL A 36 -5.25 3.93 8.32
CA VAL A 36 -3.91 4.42 7.96
C VAL A 36 -3.35 3.68 6.75
N MET A 37 -3.47 2.35 6.71
CA MET A 37 -3.02 1.56 5.55
C MET A 37 -3.72 2.00 4.25
N ILE A 38 -5.04 2.23 4.30
CA ILE A 38 -5.81 2.68 3.13
C ILE A 38 -5.38 4.08 2.70
N SER A 39 -5.19 5.00 3.65
CA SER A 39 -4.71 6.35 3.36
C SER A 39 -3.35 6.33 2.65
N ILE A 40 -2.43 5.47 3.11
CA ILE A 40 -1.11 5.28 2.49
C ILE A 40 -1.25 4.73 1.06
N LEU A 41 -2.06 3.69 0.85
CA LEU A 41 -2.25 3.09 -0.48
C LEU A 41 -2.94 4.04 -1.47
N ASN A 42 -3.88 4.86 -0.99
CA ASN A 42 -4.47 5.93 -1.80
C ASN A 42 -3.42 6.98 -2.21
N GLY A 43 -2.50 7.32 -1.30
CA GLY A 43 -1.39 8.24 -1.57
C GLY A 43 -0.45 7.79 -2.69
N VAL A 44 -0.38 6.48 -2.96
CA VAL A 44 0.43 5.90 -4.04
C VAL A 44 -0.41 5.36 -5.21
N ALA A 45 -1.62 5.90 -5.38
CA ALA A 45 -2.54 5.62 -6.48
C ALA A 45 -2.87 4.13 -6.68
N VAL A 46 -2.99 3.36 -5.60
CA VAL A 46 -3.48 1.97 -5.67
C VAL A 46 -4.98 1.98 -5.94
N GLY A 47 -5.40 1.39 -7.05
CA GLY A 47 -6.81 1.41 -7.49
C GLY A 47 -7.78 0.70 -6.55
N ASP A 48 -7.33 -0.36 -5.86
CA ASP A 48 -8.10 -1.08 -4.85
C ASP A 48 -7.36 -1.12 -3.51
N ALA A 49 -7.19 0.06 -2.91
CA ALA A 49 -6.53 0.22 -1.61
C ALA A 49 -7.23 -0.62 -0.52
N ALA A 50 -8.56 -0.53 -0.44
CA ALA A 50 -9.35 -1.20 0.59
C ALA A 50 -9.25 -2.73 0.50
N GLY A 51 -9.39 -3.33 -0.69
CA GLY A 51 -9.28 -4.78 -0.85
C GLY A 51 -7.84 -5.28 -0.67
N SER A 52 -6.84 -4.49 -1.06
CA SER A 52 -5.42 -4.80 -0.80
C SER A 52 -5.12 -4.85 0.70
N VAL A 53 -5.61 -3.86 1.46
CA VAL A 53 -5.44 -3.84 2.92
C VAL A 53 -6.18 -5.00 3.58
N ASP A 54 -7.40 -5.30 3.14
CA ASP A 54 -8.17 -6.43 3.68
C ASP A 54 -7.44 -7.76 3.45
N ALA A 55 -6.85 -7.96 2.27
CA ALA A 55 -6.04 -9.14 1.97
C ALA A 55 -4.81 -9.26 2.88
N VAL A 56 -4.11 -8.15 3.16
CA VAL A 56 -2.96 -8.11 4.08
C VAL A 56 -3.40 -8.42 5.52
N LEU A 57 -4.50 -7.82 5.99
CA LEU A 57 -4.99 -8.06 7.35
C LEU A 57 -5.58 -9.46 7.55
N ARG A 58 -6.09 -10.07 6.48
CA ARG A 58 -6.61 -11.44 6.51
C ARG A 58 -5.51 -12.49 6.63
N ASP A 59 -4.36 -12.27 5.98
CA ASP A 59 -3.23 -13.21 6.01
C ASP A 59 -1.88 -12.45 6.04
N PRO A 60 -1.53 -11.82 7.17
CA PRO A 60 -0.32 -10.99 7.27
C PRO A 60 0.96 -11.80 7.03
N THR A 61 0.96 -13.08 7.41
CA THR A 61 2.08 -14.01 7.21
C THR A 61 2.44 -14.21 5.74
N ARG A 62 1.46 -14.18 4.82
CA ARG A 62 1.71 -14.25 3.38
C ARG A 62 2.48 -13.05 2.84
N TYR A 63 2.41 -11.91 3.54
CA TYR A 63 3.02 -10.64 3.15
C TYR A 63 4.23 -10.26 4.02
N GLY A 64 4.61 -11.11 4.99
CA GLY A 64 5.78 -10.90 5.85
C GLY A 64 5.52 -10.06 7.11
N TYR A 65 4.25 -9.90 7.52
CA TYR A 65 3.84 -9.19 8.74
C TYR A 65 3.42 -10.14 9.87
#